data_AF-A0A948PR67-F1
#
_entry.id   AF-A0A948PR67-F1
#
_cell.length_a   1.000
_cell.length_b   1.000
_cell.length_c   1.000
_cell.angle_alpha   90.00
_cell.angle_beta   90.00
_cell.angle_gamma   90.00
#
_symmetry.space_group_name_H-M   'P 1'
#
loop_
_entity.id
_entity.type
_entity.pdbx_description
1 polymer ?
#
loop_
_entity_poly.entity_id
_entity_poly.type
_entity_poly.pdbx_seq_one_letter_code
_entity_poly.pdbx_strand_id
1 'polypeptide(L)'
;MAHSKKEFEEKEALLRKVWEKLLPTLGSITLAALFRRILRKVSSLYPAFSSITVTENGFSFAEIERSKKDELEKGFPLFISELTSFLSEMTGEILISEIEEVVKGTDFSSHQ
;
A
#
# COMPACT_ATOMS: atom_id res chain seq x y z
N MET A 1 29.56 5.67 -0.40
CA MET A 1 28.85 4.88 0.63
C MET A 1 27.82 5.67 1.45
N ALA A 2 27.92 7.01 1.61
CA ALA A 2 26.92 7.80 2.35
C ALA A 2 25.60 8.06 1.59
N HIS A 3 25.64 8.16 0.26
CA HIS A 3 24.47 8.50 -0.58
C HIS A 3 23.34 7.46 -0.49
N SER A 4 23.68 6.19 -0.69
CA SER A 4 22.74 5.06 -0.64
C SER A 4 22.09 4.84 0.74
N LYS A 5 22.67 5.32 1.85
CA LYS A 5 22.03 5.23 3.17
C LYS A 5 20.86 6.22 3.28
N LYS A 6 21.07 7.44 2.78
CA LYS A 6 20.08 8.51 2.80
C LYS A 6 18.85 8.18 1.95
N GLU A 7 19.06 7.65 0.75
CA GLU A 7 17.95 7.26 -0.16
C GLU A 7 17.05 6.17 0.43
N PHE A 8 17.63 5.27 1.21
CA PHE A 8 16.89 4.21 1.90
C PHE A 8 16.04 4.75 3.05
N GLU A 9 16.61 5.64 3.86
CA GLU A 9 15.89 6.36 4.93
C GLU A 9 14.76 7.23 4.36
N GLU A 10 14.97 7.84 3.19
CA GLU A 10 13.95 8.62 2.47
C GLU A 10 12.78 7.75 1.99
N LYS A 11 13.05 6.53 1.50
CA LYS A 11 12.01 5.56 1.10
C LYS A 11 11.20 5.07 2.30
N GLU A 12 11.86 4.73 3.40
CA GLU A 12 11.19 4.33 4.64
C GLU A 12 10.31 5.47 5.18
N ALA A 13 10.84 6.70 5.19
CA ALA A 13 10.10 7.89 5.60
C ALA A 13 8.88 8.16 4.68
N LEU A 14 9.03 7.99 3.37
CA LEU A 14 7.94 8.16 2.41
C LEU A 14 6.81 7.16 2.69
N LEU A 15 7.14 5.88 2.82
CA LEU A 15 6.14 4.86 3.13
C LEU A 15 5.47 5.16 4.48
N ARG A 16 6.18 5.77 5.44
CA ARG A 16 5.62 6.07 6.77
C ARG A 16 4.58 7.17 6.66
N LYS A 17 4.86 8.19 5.84
CA LYS A 17 3.87 9.22 5.49
C LYS A 17 2.65 8.63 4.81
N VAL A 18 2.83 7.67 3.89
CA VAL A 18 1.71 6.98 3.24
C VAL A 18 0.89 6.20 4.26
N TRP A 19 1.54 5.46 5.16
CA TRP A 19 0.88 4.74 6.25
C TRP A 19 0.05 5.69 7.13
N GLU A 20 0.67 6.75 7.65
CA GLU A 20 0.01 7.76 8.49
C GLU A 20 -1.18 8.40 7.78
N LYS A 21 -1.09 8.61 6.46
CA LYS A 21 -2.17 9.19 5.66
C LYS A 21 -3.35 8.24 5.46
N LEU A 22 -3.11 6.94 5.31
CA LEU A 22 -4.13 5.92 5.06
C LEU A 22 -4.75 5.37 6.34
N LEU A 23 -4.03 5.45 7.46
CA LEU A 23 -4.43 4.90 8.76
C LEU A 23 -5.83 5.35 9.24
N PRO A 24 -6.23 6.64 9.14
CA PRO A 24 -7.55 7.08 9.60
C PRO A 24 -8.71 6.48 8.79
N THR A 25 -8.47 6.15 7.51
CA THR A 25 -9.51 5.65 6.61
C THR A 25 -9.64 4.14 6.70
N LEU A 26 -8.53 3.41 6.71
CA LEU A 26 -8.54 1.95 6.63
C LEU A 26 -8.45 1.26 7.98
N GLY A 27 -7.96 1.95 9.01
CA GLY A 27 -7.62 1.35 10.31
C GLY A 27 -6.34 0.52 10.25
N SER A 28 -5.71 0.31 11.41
CA SER A 28 -4.38 -0.34 11.52
C SER A 28 -4.39 -1.79 11.04
N ILE A 29 -5.44 -2.55 11.34
CA ILE A 29 -5.55 -3.97 10.99
C ILE A 29 -5.63 -4.15 9.47
N THR A 30 -6.55 -3.44 8.81
CA THR A 30 -6.73 -3.50 7.35
C THR A 30 -5.48 -3.02 6.63
N LEU A 31 -4.89 -1.91 7.11
CA LEU A 31 -3.68 -1.35 6.52
C LEU A 31 -2.48 -2.30 6.67
N ALA A 32 -2.32 -2.96 7.83
CA ALA A 32 -1.27 -3.96 8.02
C ALA A 32 -1.47 -5.18 7.10
N ALA A 33 -2.71 -5.66 6.97
CA ALA A 33 -3.03 -6.78 6.07
C ALA A 33 -2.75 -6.43 4.61
N LEU A 34 -3.14 -5.23 4.18
CA LEU A 34 -2.87 -4.68 2.85
C LEU A 34 -1.37 -4.67 2.54
N PHE A 35 -0.58 -4.02 3.40
CA PHE A 35 0.86 -3.92 3.20
C PHE A 35 1.51 -5.30 3.17
N ARG A 36 1.14 -6.21 4.08
CA ARG A 36 1.66 -7.60 4.07
C ARG A 36 1.35 -8.33 2.77
N ARG A 37 0.14 -8.15 2.21
CA ARG A 37 -0.27 -8.76 0.93
C ARG A 37 0.60 -8.24 -0.22
N ILE A 38 0.76 -6.92 -0.32
CA ILE A 38 1.58 -6.30 -1.37
C ILE A 38 3.04 -6.71 -1.24
N LEU A 39 3.61 -6.66 -0.03
CA LEU A 39 4.98 -7.09 0.24
C LEU A 39 5.21 -8.53 -0.17
N ARG A 40 4.28 -9.44 0.14
CA ARG A 40 4.37 -10.84 -0.30
C ARG A 40 4.38 -10.94 -1.83
N LYS A 41 3.54 -10.18 -2.53
CA LYS A 41 3.52 -10.14 -4.01
C LYS A 41 4.82 -9.61 -4.60
N VAL A 42 5.34 -8.49 -4.09
CA VAL A 42 6.59 -7.90 -4.57
C VAL A 42 7.78 -8.80 -4.26
N SER A 43 7.75 -9.50 -3.12
CA SER A 43 8.85 -10.38 -2.69
C SER A 43 9.12 -11.57 -3.61
N SER A 44 8.16 -11.97 -4.46
CA SER A 44 8.39 -13.02 -5.45
C SER A 44 9.35 -12.60 -6.55
N LEU A 45 9.46 -11.29 -6.81
CA LEU A 45 10.37 -10.71 -7.81
C LEU A 45 11.58 -10.03 -7.16
N TYR A 46 11.40 -9.47 -5.97
CA TYR A 46 12.42 -8.76 -5.21
C TYR A 46 12.49 -9.30 -3.77
N PRO A 47 13.22 -10.40 -3.53
CA PRO A 47 13.29 -11.08 -2.23
C PRO A 47 13.56 -10.17 -1.02
N ALA A 48 14.27 -9.06 -1.20
CA ALA A 48 14.48 -8.04 -0.17
C ALA A 48 13.19 -7.56 0.53
N PHE A 49 12.06 -7.55 -0.18
CA PHE A 49 10.77 -7.13 0.37
C PHE A 49 10.21 -8.10 1.41
N SER A 50 10.69 -9.35 1.44
CA SER A 50 10.31 -10.33 2.48
C SER A 50 10.88 -9.97 3.87
N SER A 51 11.94 -9.15 3.91
CA SER A 51 12.56 -8.67 5.15
C SER A 51 11.91 -7.39 5.70
N ILE A 52 10.89 -6.85 5.03
CA ILE A 52 10.12 -5.72 5.54
C ILE A 52 9.08 -6.25 6.54
N THR A 53 9.20 -5.82 7.79
CA THR A 53 8.24 -6.18 8.83
C THR A 53 7.09 -5.18 8.86
N VAL A 54 5.85 -5.68 8.97
CA VAL A 54 4.65 -4.84 9.11
C VAL A 54 3.94 -5.19 10.42
N THR A 55 3.74 -4.18 11.24
CA THR A 55 3.03 -4.21 12.53
C THR A 55 1.81 -3.31 12.48
N GLU A 56 1.00 -3.33 13.53
CA GLU A 56 -0.15 -2.41 13.66
C GLU A 56 0.27 -0.94 13.77
N ASN A 57 1.53 -0.68 14.15
CA ASN A 57 2.10 0.66 14.31
C ASN A 57 2.85 1.15 13.07
N GLY A 58 2.82 0.40 11.96
CA GLY A 58 3.57 0.70 10.75
C GLY A 58 4.51 -0.41 10.32
N PHE A 59 5.44 -0.08 9.45
CA PHE A 59 6.40 -1.02 8.88
C PHE A 59 7.83 -0.61 9.22
N SER A 60 8.76 -1.56 9.18
CA SER A 60 10.17 -1.35 9.54
C SER A 60 11.08 -2.06 8.55
N PHE A 61 12.15 -1.35 8.18
CA PHE A 61 13.18 -1.83 7.28
C PHE A 61 14.43 -2.32 8.03
N ALA A 62 14.34 -2.46 9.35
CA ALA A 62 15.48 -2.72 10.24
C ALA A 62 16.25 -4.01 9.93
N GLU A 63 15.57 -5.02 9.39
CA GLU A 63 16.17 -6.33 9.09
C GLU A 63 16.69 -6.47 7.66
N ILE A 64 16.62 -5.40 6.86
CA ILE A 64 17.08 -5.44 5.48
C ILE A 64 18.61 -5.33 5.47
N GLU A 65 19.26 -6.42 5.07
CA GLU A 65 20.69 -6.42 4.82
C GLU A 65 21.07 -5.39 3.76
N ARG A 66 22.17 -4.67 3.98
CA ARG A 66 22.66 -3.66 3.00
C ARG A 66 22.96 -4.26 1.62
N SER A 67 23.28 -5.56 1.56
CA SER A 67 23.50 -6.33 0.33
C SER A 67 22.26 -6.42 -0.55
N LYS A 68 21.05 -6.22 0.00
CA LYS A 68 19.77 -6.32 -0.71
C LYS A 68 19.18 -4.97 -1.13
N LYS A 69 19.96 -3.90 -1.06
CA LYS A 69 19.49 -2.54 -1.39
C LYS A 69 19.09 -2.35 -2.85
N ASP A 70 19.85 -2.91 -3.78
CA ASP A 70 19.54 -2.80 -5.21
C ASP A 70 18.19 -3.43 -5.54
N GLU A 71 17.83 -4.53 -4.87
CA GLU A 71 16.53 -5.16 -5.04
C GLU A 71 15.39 -4.28 -4.52
N LEU A 72 15.59 -3.59 -3.40
CA LEU A 72 14.63 -2.62 -2.89
C LEU A 72 14.45 -1.44 -3.81
N GLU A 73 15.54 -0.87 -4.33
CA GLU A 73 15.46 0.24 -5.26
C GLU A 73 14.69 -0.13 -6.52
N LYS A 74 14.98 -1.30 -7.10
CA LYS A 74 14.31 -1.80 -8.31
C LYS A 74 12.87 -2.23 -8.05
N GLY A 75 12.57 -2.77 -6.86
CA GLY A 75 11.23 -3.23 -6.50
C GLY A 75 10.31 -2.14 -5.96
N PHE A 76 10.84 -0.98 -5.54
CA PHE A 76 10.04 0.10 -4.97
C PHE A 76 8.97 0.65 -5.92
N PRO A 77 9.25 0.91 -7.22
CA PRO A 77 8.22 1.32 -8.16
C PRO A 77 7.09 0.30 -8.30
N LEU A 78 7.43 -1.00 -8.30
CA LEU A 78 6.44 -2.07 -8.33
C LEU A 78 5.58 -2.07 -7.06
N PHE A 79 6.20 -1.94 -5.88
CA PHE A 79 5.46 -1.82 -4.62
C PHE A 79 4.46 -0.66 -4.62
N ILE A 80 4.88 0.52 -5.08
CA ILE A 80 4.00 1.68 -5.19
C ILE A 80 2.87 1.42 -6.20
N SER A 81 3.19 0.84 -7.36
CA SER A 81 2.20 0.46 -8.37
C SER A 81 1.13 -0.46 -7.78
N GLU A 82 1.54 -1.53 -7.11
CA GLU A 82 0.64 -2.50 -6.48
C GLU A 82 -0.23 -1.87 -5.38
N LEU A 83 0.35 -0.96 -4.58
CA LEU A 83 -0.41 -0.21 -3.59
C LEU A 83 -1.45 0.70 -4.25
N THR A 84 -1.08 1.43 -5.31
CA THR A 84 -2.02 2.30 -6.02
C THR A 84 -3.11 1.53 -6.74
N SER A 85 -2.79 0.37 -7.34
CA SER A 85 -3.77 -0.51 -7.97
C SER A 85 -4.76 -1.02 -6.95
N PHE A 86 -4.29 -1.53 -5.81
CA PHE A 86 -5.19 -2.01 -4.76
C PHE A 86 -6.09 -0.90 -4.20
N LEU A 87 -5.52 0.29 -3.94
CA LEU A 87 -6.32 1.42 -3.49
C LEU A 87 -7.35 1.84 -4.54
N SER A 88 -7.01 1.80 -5.83
CA SER A 88 -7.94 2.09 -6.93
C SER A 88 -9.04 1.05 -7.04
N GLU A 89 -8.74 -0.23 -6.83
CA GLU A 89 -9.73 -1.31 -6.79
C GLU A 89 -10.70 -1.11 -5.61
N MET A 90 -10.17 -0.81 -4.41
CA MET A 90 -10.99 -0.52 -3.24
C MET A 90 -11.87 0.71 -3.42
N THR A 91 -11.33 1.82 -3.95
CA THR A 91 -12.12 3.04 -4.15
C THR A 91 -13.10 2.91 -5.31
N GLY A 92 -12.79 2.09 -6.31
CA GLY A 92 -13.74 1.69 -7.34
C GLY A 92 -14.96 1.00 -6.73
N GLU A 93 -14.75 0.04 -5.82
CA GLU A 93 -15.84 -0.62 -5.10
C GLU A 93 -16.63 0.34 -4.20
N ILE A 94 -15.96 1.28 -3.50
CA ILE A 94 -16.65 2.30 -2.68
C ILE A 94 -17.51 3.22 -3.56
N LEU A 95 -16.99 3.68 -4.71
CA LEU A 95 -17.75 4.50 -5.64
C LEU A 95 -18.91 3.72 -6.27
N ILE A 96 -18.72 2.43 -6.56
CA ILE A 96 -19.79 1.55 -7.06
C ILE A 96 -20.87 1.34 -5.99
N SER A 97 -20.50 1.11 -4.72
CA SER A 97 -21.48 0.92 -3.66
C SER A 97 -22.33 2.17 -3.40
N GLU A 98 -21.73 3.36 -3.46
CA GLU A 98 -22.44 4.64 -3.34
C GLU A 98 -23.40 4.86 -4.52
N ILE A 99 -22.98 4.52 -5.75
CA ILE A 99 -23.84 4.56 -6.94
C ILE A 99 -25.00 3.55 -6.81
N GLU A 100 -24.73 2.33 -6.36
CA GLU A 100 -25.78 1.32 -6.15
C GLU A 100 -26.80 1.76 -5.09
N GLU A 101 -26.36 2.42 -4.02
CA GLU A 101 -27.24 2.95 -2.98
C GLU A 101 -28.15 4.05 -3.53
N VAL A 102 -27.62 4.96 -4.34
CA VAL A 102 -28.39 5.99 -5.04
C VAL A 102 -29.37 5.37 -6.04
N VAL A 103 -28.95 4.37 -6.82
CA VAL A 103 -29.80 3.69 -7.80
C VAL A 103 -30.93 2.92 -7.14
N LYS A 104 -30.68 2.24 -6.00
CA LYS A 104 -31.71 1.53 -5.23
C LYS A 104 -32.69 2.48 -4.52
N GLY A 105 -32.23 3.68 -4.15
CA GLY A 105 -33.06 4.72 -3.52
C GLY A 105 -33.89 5.56 -4.49
N THR A 106 -33.68 5.42 -5.81
CA THR A 106 -34.37 6.22 -6.84
C THR A 106 -35.49 5.40 -7.48
N ASP A 107 -36.75 5.81 -7.29
CA ASP A 107 -37.89 5.23 -8.00
C ASP A 107 -37.99 5.81 -9.42
N PHE A 108 -37.59 5.03 -10.41
CA PHE A 108 -37.63 5.41 -11.83
C PHE A 108 -39.05 5.34 -12.45
N SER A 109 -40.07 5.05 -11.65
CA SER A 109 -41.47 4.90 -12.12
C SER A 109 -42.20 6.21 -12.41
N SER A 110 -41.55 7.36 -12.24
CA SER A 110 -42.24 8.66 -12.24
C SER A 110 -42.41 9.34 -13.60
N HIS A 111 -42.17 8.68 -14.74
CA HIS A 111 -42.45 9.23 -16.08
C HIS A 111 -43.11 8.19 -17.00
N GLN A 112 -44.44 8.07 -16.91
CA GLN A 112 -45.31 7.69 -18.03
C GLN A 112 -46.45 8.69 -18.14
#